data_AF-A0A3N5FWQ9-F1
#
_entry.id   AF-A0A3N5FWQ9-F1
#
_cell.length_a   1.000
_cell.length_b   1.000
_cell.length_c   1.000
_cell.angle_alpha   90.00
_cell.angle_beta   90.00
_cell.angle_gamma   90.00
#
_symmetry.space_group_name_H-M   'P 1'
#
loop_
_entity.id
_entity.type
_entity.pdbx_description
1 polymer ?
#
loop_
_entity_poly.entity_id
_entity_poly.type
_entity_poly.pdbx_seq_one_letter_code
_entity_poly.pdbx_strand_id
1 'polypeptide(L)' 'MRSGERLRILMVEDNPGDARLIRRLLDRTALPSFQITAVDRVSQALEV' A
#
# COMPACT_ATOMS: atom_id res chain seq x y z
N MET A 1 4.54 17.60 -3.95
CA MET A 1 3.23 17.10 -3.49
C MET A 1 2.53 18.24 -2.77
N ARG A 2 1.27 18.51 -3.09
CA ARG A 2 0.50 19.55 -2.36
C ARG A 2 0.23 19.03 -0.95
N SER A 3 0.22 19.92 0.05
CA SER A 3 -0.16 19.56 1.42
C SER A 3 -1.57 18.95 1.41
N GLY A 4 -1.69 17.67 1.80
CA GLY A 4 -2.96 16.93 1.86
C GLY A 4 -3.20 15.84 0.79
N GLU A 5 -2.33 15.71 -0.21
CA GLU A 5 -2.48 14.66 -1.24
C GLU A 5 -1.92 13.32 -0.77
N ARG A 6 -2.74 12.26 -0.79
CA ARG A 6 -2.33 10.92 -0.39
C ARG A 6 -1.59 10.20 -1.51
N LEU A 7 -0.48 9.53 -1.20
CA LEU A 7 0.17 8.64 -2.17
C LEU A 7 -0.64 7.34 -2.28
N ARG A 8 -1.14 7.05 -3.47
CA ARG A 8 -1.84 5.79 -3.76
C ARG A 8 -0.81 4.70 -4.07
N ILE A 9 -0.88 3.60 -3.34
CA ILE A 9 0.01 2.45 -3.47
C ILE A 9 -0.86 1.22 -3.75
N LEU A 10 -0.55 0.51 -4.84
CA LEU A 10 -1.02 -0.85 -5.07
C LEU A 10 0.07 -1.82 -4.61
N MET A 11 -0.26 -2.68 -3.67
CA MET A 11 0.63 -3.71 -3.13
C MET A 11 0.14 -5.07 -3.61
N VAL A 12 1.02 -5.83 -4.26
CA VAL A 12 0.76 -7.22 -4.65
C VAL A 12 1.63 -8.09 -3.76
N GLU A 13 1.02 -8.84 -2.86
CA GLU A 13 1.73 -9.68 -1.89
C GLU A 13 0.83 -10.86 -1.49
N ASP A 14 1.27 -12.08 -1.81
CA ASP A 14 0.52 -13.31 -1.53
C ASP A 14 0.72 -13.80 -0.09
N ASN A 15 1.73 -13.28 0.61
CA ASN A 15 1.91 -13.49 2.04
C ASN A 15 1.19 -12.42 2.88
N PRO A 16 0.09 -12.76 3.58
CA PRO A 16 -0.64 -11.78 4.40
C PRO A 16 0.17 -11.27 5.60
N GLY A 17 1.22 -11.99 6.02
CA GLY A 17 2.17 -11.54 7.04
C GLY A 17 3.00 -10.35 6.56
N ASP A 18 3.49 -10.41 5.34
CA ASP A 18 4.37 -9.41 4.75
C ASP A 18 3.58 -8.16 4.36
N ALA A 19 2.38 -8.33 3.78
CA ALA A 19 1.48 -7.21 3.49
C ALA A 19 1.16 -6.39 4.77
N ARG A 20 0.90 -7.07 5.89
CA ARG A 20 0.69 -6.42 7.20
C ARG A 20 1.96 -5.75 7.72
N LEU A 21 3.12 -6.35 7.53
CA LEU A 21 4.39 -5.76 7.96
C LEU A 21 4.67 -4.46 7.20
N ILE A 22 4.55 -4.48 5.87
CA ILE A 22 4.82 -3.30 5.03
C ILE A 22 3.83 -2.17 5.35
N ARG A 23 2.54 -2.48 5.55
CA ARG A 23 1.55 -1.47 5.97
C ARG A 23 1.95 -0.78 7.26
N ARG A 24 2.36 -1.54 8.28
CA ARG A 24 2.84 -0.96 9.55
C ARG A 24 4.12 -0.15 9.40
N LEU A 25 5.02 -0.54 8.51
CA LEU A 25 6.24 0.22 8.25
C LEU A 25 5.90 1.57 7.60
N LEU A 26 5.00 1.59 6.60
CA LEU A 26 4.57 2.81 5.93
C LEU A 26 3.83 3.76 6.88
N ASP A 27 2.96 3.24 7.74
CA ASP A 27 2.24 4.04 8.75
C ASP A 27 3.16 4.70 9.78
N ARG A 28 4.41 4.23 9.92
CA ARG A 28 5.43 4.80 10.83
C ARG A 28 6.35 5.83 10.17
N THR A 29 6.21 6.08 8.88
CA THR A 29 7.08 7.04 8.18
C THR A 29 6.54 8.46 8.33
N ALA A 30 7.43 9.46 8.30
CA ALA A 30 7.05 10.88 8.26
C ALA A 30 6.61 11.35 6.86
N LEU A 31 6.34 10.41 5.96
CA LEU A 31 5.94 10.66 4.58
C LEU A 31 4.45 11.03 4.50
N PRO A 32 4.00 11.61 3.38
CA PRO A 32 2.58 11.89 3.14
C PRO A 32 1.71 10.65 3.37
N SER A 33 0.47 10.87 3.83
CA SER A 33 -0.46 9.79 4.13
C SER A 33 -0.64 8.86 2.93
N PHE A 34 -0.52 7.55 3.15
CA PHE A 34 -0.67 6.54 2.11
C PHE A 34 -2.10 6.02 2.03
N GLN A 35 -2.57 5.79 0.81
CA GLN A 35 -3.75 4.97 0.54
C GLN A 35 -3.27 3.68 -0.10
N ILE A 36 -3.34 2.58 0.64
CA ILE A 36 -2.83 1.29 0.20
C ILE A 36 -4.01 0.40 -0.21
N THR A 37 -4.00 -0.07 -1.45
CA THR A 37 -4.81 -1.20 -1.91
C THR A 37 -3.90 -2.42 -1.97
N ALA A 38 -4.24 -3.48 -1.25
CA ALA A 38 -3.46 -4.72 -1.23
C ALA A 38 -4.26 -5.83 -1.91
N VAL A 39 -3.59 -6.59 -2.77
CA VAL A 39 -4.11 -7.76 -3.47
C VAL A 39 -3.13 -8.91 -3.33
N ASP A 40 -3.62 -10.16 -3.39
CA ASP A 40 -2.78 -11.36 -3.23
C ASP A 40 -2.29 -11.92 -4.58
N ARG A 41 -2.83 -11.43 -5.69
CA ARG A 41 -2.50 -11.89 -7.04
C ARG A 41 -2.30 -10.74 -7.99
N VAL A 42 -1.33 -10.90 -8.90
CA VAL A 42 -1.08 -9.94 -9.99
C VAL A 42 -2.31 -9.76 -10.87
N SER A 43 -3.09 -10.83 -11.11
CA SER A 43 -4.31 -10.73 -11.92
C SER A 43 -5.32 -9.74 -11.33
N GLN A 44 -5.49 -9.74 -10.00
CA GLN A 44 -6.34 -8.77 -9.31
C GLN A 44 -5.76 -7.35 -9.41
N ALA A 45 -4.43 -7.21 -9.37
CA ALA A 45 -3.74 -5.93 -9.47
C ALA A 45 -4.06 -5.18 -10.78
N LEU A 46 -4.30 -5.94 -11.86
CA LEU A 46 -4.64 -5.39 -13.18
C LEU A 46 -6.08 -4.85 -13.25
N GLU A 47 -6.91 -5.13 -12.24
CA GLU A 47 -8.33 -4.76 -12.17
C GLU A 47 -8.60 -3.59 -11.20
N VAL A 48 -7.56 -3.02 -10.56
CA VAL A 48 -7.64 -1.97 -9.52
C VAL A 48 -7.69 -0.56 -10.07
#